data_AF-A0A5E4S8E9-F1
#
_entry.id   AF-A0A5E4S8E9-F1
#
_cell.length_a   1.000
_cell.length_b   1.000
_cell.length_c   1.000
_cell.angle_alpha   90.00
_cell.angle_beta   90.00
_cell.angle_gamma   90.00
#
_symmetry.space_group_name_H-M   'P 1'
#
loop_
_entity.id
_entity.type
_entity.pdbx_description
1 polymer ?
#
loop_
_entity_poly.entity_id
_entity_poly.type
_entity_poly.pdbx_seq_one_letter_code
_entity_poly.pdbx_strand_id
1 'polypeptide(L)' 'MHGLVEAITHLRGEAGERQVAGATRAVVSGYGMVEYRYGMCANACVLEKAAEPKGDAS' A
#
# COMPACT_ATOMS: atom_id res chain seq x y z
N MET A 1 -7.67 7.90 -0.61
CA MET A 1 -6.77 6.73 -0.44
C MET A 1 -6.03 6.33 -1.73
N HIS A 2 -5.68 7.27 -2.61
CA HIS A 2 -4.95 6.95 -3.85
C HIS A 2 -3.54 6.38 -3.59
N GLY A 3 -2.89 6.81 -2.50
CA GLY A 3 -1.59 6.25 -2.09
C GLY A 3 -1.62 4.75 -1.76
N LEU A 4 -2.77 4.22 -1.32
CA LEU A 4 -2.90 2.78 -1.07
C LEU A 4 -2.88 1.98 -2.36
N VAL A 5 -3.58 2.46 -3.39
CA VAL A 5 -3.62 1.81 -4.70
C VAL A 5 -2.23 1.82 -5.34
N GLU A 6 -1.56 2.98 -5.37
CA GLU A 6 -0.22 3.07 -5.97
C GLU A 6 0.80 2.21 -5.22
N ALA A 7 0.74 2.16 -3.88
CA ALA A 7 1.59 1.28 -3.08
C ALA A 7 1.40 -0.20 -3.42
N ILE A 8 0.15 -0.66 -3.56
CA ILE A 8 -0.15 -2.04 -3.96
C ILE A 8 0.35 -2.30 -5.39
N THR A 9 0.16 -1.36 -6.32
CA THR A 9 0.66 -1.48 -7.68
C THR A 9 2.18 -1.64 -7.72
N HIS A 10 2.94 -0.88 -6.92
CA HIS A 10 4.39 -1.07 -6.79
C HIS A 10 4.76 -2.43 -6.17
N LEU A 11 4.09 -2.86 -5.10
CA LEU A 11 4.37 -4.14 -4.44
C LEU A 11 4.07 -5.35 -5.35
N ARG A 12 3.13 -5.20 -6.28
CA ARG A 12 2.81 -6.22 -7.29
C ARG A 12 3.75 -6.20 -8.50
N GLY A 13 4.58 -5.17 -8.65
CA GLY A 13 5.43 -5.01 -9.83
C GLY A 13 4.67 -4.50 -11.06
N GLU A 14 3.53 -3.86 -10.86
CA GLU A 14 2.58 -3.46 -11.91
C GLU A 14 2.60 -1.96 -12.22
N ALA A 15 3.58 -1.21 -11.69
CA ALA A 15 3.60 0.26 -11.80
C ALA A 15 4.22 0.80 -13.10
N GLY A 16 4.57 -0.08 -14.05
CA GLY A 16 5.14 0.30 -15.35
C GLY A 16 6.39 1.16 -15.20
N GLU A 17 6.46 2.28 -15.91
CA GLU A 17 7.60 3.21 -15.88
C GLU A 17 7.87 3.81 -14.49
N ARG A 18 6.87 3.83 -13.60
CA ARG A 18 7.02 4.37 -12.23
C ARG A 18 7.58 3.36 -11.24
N GLN A 19 7.79 2.11 -11.66
CA GLN A 19 8.13 1.01 -10.76
C GLN A 19 9.36 1.31 -9.91
N VAL A 20 9.15 1.31 -8.59
CA VAL A 20 10.24 1.29 -7.62
C VAL A 20 10.88 -0.10 -7.65
N ALA A 21 12.16 -0.15 -8.00
CA ALA A 21 12.93 -1.38 -8.11
C ALA A 21 13.00 -2.09 -6.76
N GLY A 22 12.65 -3.39 -6.73
CA GLY A 22 12.74 -4.21 -5.52
C GLY A 22 11.78 -3.81 -4.40
N ALA A 23 10.68 -3.11 -4.69
CA ALA A 23 9.68 -2.75 -3.68
C ALA A 23 9.06 -4.00 -3.02
N THR A 24 9.41 -4.23 -1.75
CA THR A 24 8.87 -5.33 -0.94
C THR A 24 8.02 -4.84 0.23
N ARG A 25 8.16 -3.57 0.62
CA ARG A 25 7.40 -2.92 1.70
C ARG A 25 6.95 -1.54 1.28
N ALA A 26 5.79 -1.12 1.78
CA ALA A 26 5.28 0.22 1.57
C ALA A 26 4.62 0.76 2.84
N VAL A 27 4.67 2.07 3.02
CA VAL A 27 3.95 2.79 4.06
C VAL A 27 3.03 3.80 3.39
N VAL A 28 1.78 3.81 3.80
CA VAL A 28 0.78 4.77 3.30
C VAL A 28 0.19 5.48 4.49
N SER A 29 0.33 6.80 4.53
CA SER A 29 -0.34 7.65 5.51
C SER A 29 -1.38 8.51 4.82
N GLY A 30 -2.47 8.79 5.52
CA GLY A 30 -3.49 9.71 5.08
C GLY A 30 -4.07 10.49 6.25
N TYR A 31 -4.60 11.65 5.96
CA TYR A 31 -5.44 12.41 6.86
C TYR A 31 -6.76 12.71 6.14
N GLY A 32 -7.86 12.67 6.87
CA GLY A 32 -9.19 12.94 6.31
C GLY A 32 -10.05 13.74 7.28
N MET A 33 -10.91 14.59 6.72
CA MET A 33 -11.99 15.27 7.44
C MET A 33 -13.25 14.42 7.43
N VAL A 34 -13.87 14.26 8.60
CA VAL A 34 -15.33 14.26 8.72
C VAL A 34 -15.66 15.55 9.48
N GLU A 35 -16.21 16.53 8.78
CA GLU A 35 -16.72 17.78 9.35
C GLU A 35 -17.84 17.47 10.35
N TYR A 36 -17.48 17.23 11.61
CA TYR A 36 -18.32 17.58 12.75
C TYR A 36 -17.43 18.08 13.88
N ARG A 37 -17.16 19.38 13.81
CA ARG A 37 -16.66 20.26 14.86
C ARG A 37 -15.18 20.12 15.28
N TYR A 38 -14.57 18.95 15.51
CA TYR A 38 -13.19 18.89 16.09
C TYR A 38 -12.29 17.66 15.80
N GLY A 39 -12.59 16.78 14.83
CA GLY A 39 -11.81 15.53 14.64
C GLY A 39 -10.98 15.48 13.35
N MET A 40 -9.65 15.63 13.44
CA MET A 40 -8.75 15.16 12.38
C MET A 40 -8.48 13.67 12.57
N CYS A 41 -8.90 12.84 11.62
CA CYS A 41 -8.52 11.42 11.60
C CYS A 41 -7.27 11.26 10.74
N ALA A 42 -6.15 10.91 11.40
CA ALA A 42 -4.95 10.43 10.74
C ALA A 42 -4.96 8.91 10.70
N ASN A 43 -4.48 8.32 9.60
CA ASN A 43 -4.28 6.90 9.46
C ASN A 43 -2.89 6.61 8.85
N ALA A 44 -2.37 5.43 9.17
CA ALA A 44 -1.19 4.88 8.54
C ALA A 44 -1.35 3.36 8.42
N CYS A 45 -0.89 2.79 7.30
CA CYS A 45 -0.75 1.35 7.13
C CYS A 45 0.64 1.01 6.59
N VAL A 46 1.14 -0.14 7.04
CA VAL A 46 2.36 -0.77 6.53
C VAL A 46 1.95 -2.01 5.77
N LEU A 47 2.49 -2.18 4.57
CA LEU A 47 2.18 -3.27 3.64
C LEU A 47 3.46 -4.00 3.30
N GLU A 48 3.36 -5.31 3.11
CA GLU A 48 4.44 -6.15 2.61
C GLU A 48 3.93 -6.98 1.43
N LYS A 49 4.80 -7.21 0.44
CA LYS A 49 4.51 -8.14 -0.66
C LYS A 49 4.33 -9.55 -0.08
N ALA A 50 3.20 -10.19 -0.38
CA ALA A 50 2.99 -11.57 0.04
C ALA A 50 4.09 -12.48 -0.56
N ALA A 51 4.58 -13.42 0.23
CA ALA A 51 5.40 -14.51 -0.29
C ALA A 51 4.57 -15.31 -1.32
N GLU A 52 5.22 -15.78 -2.39
CA GLU A 52 4.55 -16.70 -3.30
C GLU A 52 4.08 -17.92 -2.51
N PRO A 53 2.83 -18.38 -2.71
CA PRO A 53 2.37 -19.61 -2.09
C PRO A 53 3.32 -20.72 -2.53
N LYS A 54 3.96 -21.37 -1.55
CA LYS A 54 4.80 -22.55 -1.80
C LYS A 54 3.88 -23.59 -2.42
N GLY A 55 4.03 -23.82 -3.72
CA GLY A 55 3.28 -24.85 -4.45
C GLY A 55 3.33 -26.14 -3.65
N ASP A 56 2.15 -26.67 -3.36
CA ASP A 56 1.93 -28.01 -2.90
C ASP A 56 2.63 -28.97 -3.88
N ALA A 57 3.79 -29.46 -3.45
CA ALA A 57 4.57 -30.45 -4.17
C ALA A 57 3.68 -31.66 -4.45
N SER A 58 3.21 -31.75 -5.70
CA SER A 58 2.55 -32.93 -6.26
C SER A 58 3.58 -33.93 -6.74
#